data_AF-A0A7V8VX12-F1
#
_entry.id   AF-A0A7V8VX12-F1
#
_cell.length_a   1.000
_cell.length_b   1.000
_cell.length_c   1.000
_cell.angle_alpha   90.00
_cell.angle_beta   90.00
_cell.angle_gamma   90.00
#
_symmetry.space_group_name_H-M   'P 1'
#
loop_
_entity.id
_entity.type
_entity.pdbx_description
1 polymer ?
#
loop_
_entity_poly.entity_id
_entity_poly.type
_entity_poly.pdbx_seq_one_letter_code
_entity_poly.pdbx_strand_id
1 'polypeptide(L)'
;MARNADRPEHWIPDNPDGSGWADVDWVSATRGSRYHYRHAEPLAEARAARPPFYRVVTRLESSEQHPHENTYYVAASGLADLVGELVWHGGAEVIWHIAPCKHPPAEAQLIEVVRD
;
A
#
# COMPACT_ATOMS: atom_id res chain seq x y z
N MET A 1 39.54 1.46 7.76
CA MET A 1 38.85 2.73 7.43
C MET A 1 39.48 3.32 6.17
N ALA A 2 38.80 3.18 5.04
CA ALA A 2 38.90 4.04 3.86
C ALA A 2 37.54 3.94 3.16
N ARG A 3 36.89 5.09 2.96
CA ARG A 3 35.52 5.23 2.49
C ARG A 3 35.49 4.96 0.99
N ASN A 4 34.71 3.97 0.57
CA ASN A 4 34.34 3.82 -0.84
C ASN A 4 33.28 4.87 -1.16
N ALA A 5 33.74 6.04 -1.60
CA ALA A 5 32.93 7.05 -2.26
C ALA A 5 33.27 6.95 -3.76
N ASP A 6 32.45 6.23 -4.57
CA ASP A 6 32.20 6.57 -6.00
C ASP A 6 31.33 5.56 -6.79
N ARG A 7 30.18 5.14 -6.26
CA ARG A 7 29.03 4.78 -7.12
C ARG A 7 27.76 5.27 -6.44
N PRO A 8 26.92 6.10 -7.08
CA PRO A 8 25.55 6.26 -6.61
C PRO A 8 24.89 4.90 -6.81
N GLU A 9 24.80 4.12 -5.74
CA GLU A 9 23.99 2.91 -5.74
C GLU A 9 22.56 3.35 -6.07
N HIS A 10 22.08 3.01 -7.26
CA HIS A 10 20.76 3.41 -7.73
C HIS A 10 19.69 2.60 -6.96
N TRP A 11 19.39 3.04 -5.75
CA TRP A 11 18.26 2.55 -4.96
C TRP A 11 16.97 3.17 -5.49
N ILE A 12 15.95 2.35 -5.70
CA ILE A 12 14.61 2.85 -6.04
C ILE A 12 14.00 3.34 -4.71
N PRO A 13 13.73 4.65 -4.56
CA PRO A 13 13.12 5.17 -3.33
C PRO A 13 11.67 4.74 -3.24
N ASP A 14 11.26 4.33 -2.05
CA ASP A 14 9.87 4.03 -1.73
C ASP A 14 9.16 5.36 -1.37
N ASN A 15 8.94 6.24 -2.38
CA ASN A 15 8.40 7.58 -2.12
C ASN A 15 6.89 7.66 -2.42
N PRO A 16 6.03 7.94 -1.41
CA PRO A 16 4.57 7.94 -1.56
C PRO A 16 3.96 9.19 -2.24
N ASP A 17 4.77 10.17 -2.66
CA ASP A 17 4.28 11.44 -3.24
C ASP A 17 4.33 11.52 -4.79
N GLY A 18 4.75 10.44 -5.46
CA GLY A 18 4.73 10.35 -6.92
C GLY A 18 5.83 11.11 -7.68
N SER A 19 6.72 11.85 -7.00
CA SER A 19 7.69 12.73 -7.68
C SER A 19 8.96 12.05 -8.22
N GLY A 20 9.21 10.78 -7.88
CA GLY A 20 10.44 10.05 -8.22
C GLY A 20 10.30 8.89 -9.21
N TRP A 21 9.10 8.66 -9.75
CA TRP A 21 8.77 7.41 -10.45
C TRP A 21 8.91 7.48 -11.99
N ALA A 22 8.95 8.69 -12.56
CA ALA A 22 8.91 8.89 -14.01
C ALA A 22 10.21 8.44 -14.73
N ASP A 23 11.35 8.48 -14.03
CA ASP A 23 12.67 8.13 -14.58
C ASP A 23 13.12 6.70 -14.25
N VAL A 24 12.25 5.88 -13.63
CA VAL A 24 12.58 4.49 -13.28
C VAL A 24 12.35 3.59 -14.49
N ASP A 25 13.44 3.05 -15.05
CA ASP A 25 13.38 1.98 -16.03
C ASP A 25 12.97 0.65 -15.36
N TRP A 26 11.66 0.40 -15.36
CA TRP A 26 11.03 -0.77 -14.77
C TRP A 26 11.50 -2.11 -15.37
N VAL A 27 11.88 -2.14 -16.64
CA VAL A 27 12.36 -3.36 -17.30
C VAL A 27 13.75 -3.72 -16.77
N SER A 28 14.60 -2.73 -16.52
CA SER A 28 15.91 -2.95 -15.90
C SER A 28 15.81 -3.24 -14.40
N ALA A 29 14.88 -2.59 -13.69
CA ALA A 29 14.63 -2.82 -12.27
C ALA A 29 14.15 -4.26 -12.00
N THR A 30 13.17 -4.75 -12.77
CA THR A 30 12.64 -6.12 -12.63
C THR A 30 13.65 -7.21 -12.99
N ARG A 31 14.67 -6.88 -13.79
CA ARG A 31 15.76 -7.79 -14.20
C ARG A 31 17.03 -7.64 -13.35
N GLY A 32 17.02 -6.77 -12.33
CA GLY A 32 18.12 -6.61 -11.36
C GLY A 32 19.44 -6.05 -11.93
N SER A 33 19.43 -5.44 -13.12
CA SER A 33 20.66 -5.13 -13.88
C SER A 33 21.21 -3.73 -13.65
N ARG A 34 20.42 -2.79 -13.12
CA ARG A 34 20.83 -1.37 -12.92
C ARG A 34 20.36 -0.73 -11.62
N TYR A 35 19.38 -1.31 -10.95
CA TYR A 35 18.82 -0.79 -9.71
C TYR A 35 18.88 -1.87 -8.64
N HIS A 36 19.25 -1.47 -7.43
CA HIS A 36 19.18 -2.35 -6.27
C HIS A 36 17.74 -2.36 -5.78
N TYR A 37 17.01 -3.41 -6.14
CA TYR A 37 15.71 -3.71 -5.55
C TYR A 37 15.93 -4.31 -4.16
N ARG A 38 15.45 -3.66 -3.11
CA ARG A 38 15.39 -4.30 -1.80
C ARG A 38 14.23 -5.28 -1.81
N HIS A 39 14.54 -6.57 -1.89
CA HIS A 39 13.56 -7.58 -1.52
C HIS A 39 13.18 -7.32 -0.05
N ALA A 40 11.88 -7.12 0.19
CA ALA A 40 11.33 -7.11 1.54
C ALA A 40 11.66 -8.44 2.25
N GLU A 41 11.36 -8.50 3.54
CA GLU A 41 11.49 -9.72 4.33
C GLU A 41 10.85 -10.93 3.61
N PRO A 42 11.38 -12.15 3.79
CA PRO A 42 10.76 -13.36 3.25
C PRO A 42 9.24 -13.36 3.47
N LEU A 43 8.47 -13.74 2.45
CA LEU A 43 7.00 -13.58 2.45
C LEU A 43 6.33 -14.14 3.71
N ALA A 44 6.83 -15.24 4.25
CA ALA A 44 6.32 -15.83 5.49
C ALA A 44 6.57 -14.94 6.72
N GLU A 45 7.78 -14.39 6.86
CA GLU A 45 8.15 -13.46 7.94
C GLU A 45 7.38 -12.16 7.83
N ALA A 46 7.31 -11.59 6.61
CA ALA A 46 6.54 -10.40 6.33
C ALA A 46 5.05 -10.59 6.66
N ARG A 47 4.47 -11.77 6.37
CA ARG A 47 3.09 -12.10 6.73
C ARG A 47 2.89 -12.24 8.23
N ALA A 48 3.82 -12.92 8.92
CA ALA A 48 3.77 -13.10 10.37
C ALA A 48 3.87 -11.77 11.13
N ALA A 49 4.59 -10.80 10.58
CA ALA A 49 4.74 -9.46 11.16
C ALA A 49 3.54 -8.52 10.91
N ARG A 50 2.56 -8.91 10.06
CA ARG A 50 1.43 -8.02 9.75
C ARG A 50 0.53 -7.83 10.98
N PRO A 51 -0.03 -6.62 11.16
CA PRO A 51 -1.16 -6.46 12.07
C PRO A 51 -2.31 -7.36 11.61
N PRO A 52 -3.20 -7.81 12.51
CA PRO A 52 -4.34 -8.65 12.14
C PRO A 52 -5.37 -7.90 11.28
N PHE A 53 -5.50 -6.59 11.48
CA PHE A 53 -6.43 -5.74 10.74
C PHE A 53 -5.76 -4.46 10.26
N TYR A 54 -6.44 -3.78 9.34
CA TYR A 54 -6.11 -2.44 8.89
C TYR A 54 -7.37 -1.57 8.96
N ARG A 55 -7.18 -0.32 9.39
CA ARG A 55 -8.18 0.74 9.26
C ARG A 55 -7.96 1.43 7.92
N VAL A 56 -8.93 1.31 7.02
CA VAL A 56 -8.92 1.96 5.71
C VAL A 56 -9.92 3.10 5.75
N VAL A 57 -9.45 4.31 5.53
CA VAL A 57 -10.31 5.50 5.40
C VAL A 57 -10.40 5.85 3.92
N THR A 58 -11.61 5.85 3.39
CA THR A 58 -11.90 6.43 2.07
C THR A 58 -12.55 7.78 2.24
N ARG A 59 -12.38 8.65 1.25
CA ARG A 59 -13.05 9.94 1.19
C ARG A 59 -13.82 10.03 -0.11
N LEU A 60 -15.09 10.37 -0.02
CA LEU A 60 -15.88 10.70 -1.18
C LEU A 60 -15.57 12.13 -1.63
N GLU A 61 -15.01 12.27 -2.83
CA GLU A 61 -14.78 13.55 -3.50
C GLU A 61 -15.76 13.64 -4.68
N SER A 62 -16.93 14.23 -4.45
CA SER A 62 -17.96 14.44 -5.46
C SER A 62 -18.50 15.87 -5.39
N SER A 63 -18.83 16.45 -6.54
CA SER A 63 -19.55 17.72 -6.63
C SER A 63 -21.06 17.57 -6.37
N GLU A 64 -21.58 16.34 -6.37
CA GLU A 64 -23.02 16.04 -6.26
C GLU A 64 -23.42 15.58 -4.85
N GLN A 65 -22.45 15.13 -4.05
CA GLN A 65 -22.68 14.62 -2.70
C GLN A 65 -21.81 15.35 -1.68
N HIS A 66 -22.28 15.43 -0.44
CA HIS A 66 -21.50 16.00 0.63
C HIS A 66 -20.22 15.18 0.85
N PRO A 67 -19.03 15.81 0.85
CA PRO A 67 -17.79 15.12 1.16
C PRO A 67 -17.89 14.48 2.55
N HIS A 68 -17.58 13.19 2.61
CA HIS A 68 -17.54 12.45 3.86
C HIS A 68 -16.45 11.39 3.80
N GLU A 69 -16.02 10.99 5.00
CA GLU A 69 -15.05 9.92 5.19
C GLU A 69 -15.77 8.65 5.60
N ASN A 70 -15.44 7.54 4.94
CA ASN A 70 -15.89 6.20 5.33
C ASN A 70 -14.71 5.46 5.97
N THR A 71 -14.95 4.83 7.11
CA THR A 71 -13.93 4.05 7.83
C THR A 71 -14.28 2.58 7.79
N TYR A 72 -13.37 1.78 7.24
CA TYR A 72 -13.48 0.34 7.15
C TYR A 72 -12.40 -0.34 8.00
N TYR A 73 -12.73 -1.50 8.55
CA TYR A 73 -11.80 -2.36 9.25
C TYR A 73 -11.72 -3.70 8.52
N VAL A 74 -10.52 -4.03 8.05
CA VAL A 74 -10.30 -5.10 7.07
C VAL A 74 -9.26 -6.06 7.62
N ALA A 75 -9.50 -7.35 7.50
CA ALA A 75 -8.49 -8.35 7.85
C ALA A 75 -7.24 -8.20 6.96
N ALA A 76 -6.06 -8.45 7.50
CA ALA A 76 -4.80 -8.31 6.76
C ALA A 76 -4.70 -9.20 5.52
N SER A 77 -5.44 -10.31 5.48
CA SER A 77 -5.57 -11.18 4.31
C SER A 77 -6.37 -10.53 3.17
N GLY A 78 -7.37 -9.70 3.49
CA GLY A 78 -8.28 -9.07 2.52
C GLY A 78 -7.88 -7.66 2.10
N LEU A 79 -6.86 -7.05 2.73
CA LEU A 79 -6.46 -5.67 2.42
C LEU A 79 -6.11 -5.48 0.93
N ALA A 80 -5.32 -6.38 0.36
CA ALA A 80 -4.89 -6.26 -1.03
C ALA A 80 -6.08 -6.35 -2.00
N ASP A 81 -7.04 -7.22 -1.69
CA ASP A 81 -8.23 -7.44 -2.51
C ASP A 81 -9.12 -6.18 -2.46
N LEU A 82 -9.39 -5.63 -1.27
CA LEU A 82 -10.15 -4.37 -1.13
C LEU A 82 -9.47 -3.20 -1.85
N VAL A 83 -8.16 -3.04 -1.70
CA VAL A 83 -7.43 -1.96 -2.38
C VAL A 83 -7.51 -2.14 -3.90
N GLY A 84 -7.37 -3.38 -4.39
CA GLY A 84 -7.55 -3.71 -5.79
C GLY A 84 -8.94 -3.33 -6.30
N GLU A 85 -9.99 -3.68 -5.56
CA GLU A 85 -11.37 -3.31 -5.87
C GLU A 85 -11.57 -1.80 -5.93
N LEU A 86 -11.12 -1.05 -4.91
CA LEU A 86 -11.24 0.42 -4.88
C LEU A 86 -10.53 1.10 -6.05
N VAL A 87 -9.35 0.60 -6.42
CA VAL A 87 -8.57 1.12 -7.56
C VAL A 87 -9.24 0.77 -8.89
N TRP A 88 -9.72 -0.47 -9.03
CA TRP A 88 -10.27 -0.97 -10.29
C TRP A 88 -11.67 -0.42 -10.58
N HIS A 89 -12.51 -0.32 -9.55
CA HIS A 89 -13.88 0.12 -9.71
C HIS A 89 -14.01 1.64 -9.84
N GLY A 90 -12.93 2.41 -9.64
CA GLY A 90 -12.81 3.81 -10.04
C GLY A 90 -14.07 4.63 -9.75
N GLY A 91 -14.24 5.03 -8.49
CA GLY A 91 -15.38 5.81 -8.03
C GLY A 91 -14.98 7.21 -7.53
N ALA A 92 -15.98 7.95 -7.04
CA ALA A 92 -15.74 9.19 -6.31
C ALA A 92 -15.09 8.94 -4.93
N GLU A 93 -15.04 7.69 -4.47
CA GLU A 93 -14.32 7.32 -3.25
C GLU A 93 -12.84 7.05 -3.54
N VAL A 94 -11.98 7.84 -2.90
CA VAL A 94 -10.53 7.68 -2.97
C VAL A 94 -10.01 7.16 -1.65
N ILE A 95 -8.96 6.32 -1.70
CA ILE A 95 -8.24 5.92 -0.49
C ILE A 95 -7.56 7.16 0.07
N TRP A 96 -7.93 7.54 1.30
CA TRP A 96 -7.35 8.68 1.99
C TRP A 96 -6.19 8.25 2.89
N HIS A 97 -6.38 7.19 3.67
CA HIS A 97 -5.33 6.67 4.55
C HIS A 97 -5.59 5.21 4.97
N ILE A 98 -4.50 4.44 5.07
CA ILE A 98 -4.51 3.06 5.58
C ILE A 98 -3.57 2.98 6.78
N ALA A 99 -4.05 2.50 7.93
CA ALA A 99 -3.24 2.28 9.12
C ALA A 99 -3.37 0.87 9.69
N PRO A 100 -2.31 0.34 10.33
CA PRO A 100 -2.38 -0.91 11.09
C PRO A 100 -3.39 -0.79 12.23
N CYS A 101 -4.19 -1.84 12.44
CA CYS A 101 -5.17 -1.92 13.52
C CYS A 101 -5.07 -3.27 14.22
N LYS A 102 -4.82 -3.26 15.53
CA LYS A 102 -4.78 -4.49 16.32
C LYS A 102 -6.17 -4.94 16.75
N HIS A 103 -7.02 -4.00 17.12
CA HIS A 103 -8.36 -4.22 17.66
C HIS A 103 -9.33 -3.23 17.02
N PRO A 104 -10.14 -3.67 16.05
CA PRO A 104 -11.27 -2.89 15.54
C PRO A 104 -12.25 -2.55 16.68
N PRO A 105 -12.94 -1.41 16.61
CA PRO A 105 -14.01 -1.08 17.57
C PRO A 105 -15.13 -2.14 17.50
N ALA A 106 -15.84 -2.35 18.61
CA ALA A 106 -16.82 -3.44 18.73
C ALA A 106 -18.01 -3.25 17.77
N GLU A 107 -18.34 -2.00 17.49
CA GLU A 107 -19.36 -1.57 16.54
C GLU A 107 -18.91 -1.67 15.07
N ALA A 108 -17.63 -1.96 14.79
CA ALA A 108 -17.16 -2.09 13.43
C ALA A 108 -17.73 -3.34 12.77
N GLN A 109 -18.35 -3.14 11.60
CA GLN A 109 -18.60 -4.25 10.69
C GLN A 109 -17.29 -4.61 10.00
N LEU A 110 -16.77 -5.80 10.30
CA LEU A 110 -15.56 -6.31 9.67
C LEU A 110 -15.85 -6.70 8.23
N ILE A 111 -15.01 -6.24 7.30
CA ILE A 111 -15.08 -6.67 5.90
C ILE A 111 -14.22 -7.93 5.75
N GLU A 112 -14.88 -9.05 5.48
CA GLU A 112 -14.25 -10.27 4.99
C GLU A 112 -14.42 -10.31 3.46
N VAL A 113 -13.32 -10.18 2.73
CA VAL A 113 -13.34 -10.36 1.28
C VAL A 113 -13.33 -11.87 1.01
N VAL A 114 -14.46 -12.40 0.54
CA VAL A 114 -14.59 -13.82 0.17
C VAL A 114 -13.95 -14.01 -1.20
N ARG A 115 -13.01 -14.94 -1.29
CA ARG A 115 -12.41 -15.35 -2.56
C ARG A 115 -13.22 -16.49 -3.15
N ASP A 116 -13.74 -16.31 -4.36
CA ASP A 116 -14.26 -17.39 -5.21
C ASP A 116 -13.11 -18.20 -5.84
#